data_AF-M2UIJ0-F1
#
_entry.id   AF-M2UIJ0-F1
#
_cell.length_a   1.000
_cell.length_b   1.000
_cell.length_c   1.000
_cell.angle_alpha   90.00
_cell.angle_beta   90.00
_cell.angle_gamma   90.00
#
_symmetry.space_group_name_H-M   'P 1'
#
loop_
_entity.id
_entity.type
_entity.pdbx_description
1 polymer ?
#
loop_
_entity_poly.entity_id
_entity_poly.type
_entity_poly.pdbx_seq_one_letter_code
_entity_poly.pdbx_strand_id
1 'polypeptide(L)'
;MVADEKNVFALISAIGALRDRLRHNIDGLRQIHNRRKDGNGSPINLIAQLTALKSSYGSIQDWLDSSGHDLHPQLLTDLDVLTHSSDELSRHVNSLIKTFQQSDLRAADFAAKLKYALASRTMGRLQTVAQRQNDAVNLLVAACHCTAQAQRKILLHKSRQIRQEDVANLKLLSQSSRWSSGCIAGLTQLSCFVQWLKLLFNKKSSQNPLDRNISPSDANYEHIEAINRSEAIDRALQREATNLRHETKLILVGKINSGKDLLMHQLKTIYAEGHQPANERIKHRCQIIQVVYSLMQSMADLLKDTGVSLPSELNQHFATLLNELEAGNESITPDAAKAIDRLWSSSQFSKLYDHNFEIDFPQYAPYFAQEVARIADQDYVPTEADIIRLNQSMRGIKELRFNWDELDIHLFNIKEGFPDQFRDRWFHQLEGAAALMYTIDVSLYDKPSPTQPNESLLMDEFRSFESWISQPGFSTSSIIIIFNNYTRFTRKMPHSPLEKFFPDYSPSKSEPEISARQYIMRHLKTVNHRGLFFYSFWVDLDTSDNKQLYSALKTTLSQIQQRRTQEEAQSSTRPTPDSEGHSKTSLSNFVRTCSLKKKEVTEIS
;
A
#
# COMPACT_ATOMS: atom_id res chain seq x y z
N MET A 1 -30.01 -11.47 -15.07
CA MET A 1 -28.86 -12.35 -15.34
C MET A 1 -28.60 -12.54 -16.84
N VAL A 2 -29.59 -12.83 -17.69
CA VAL A 2 -29.41 -13.02 -19.16
C VAL A 2 -28.91 -11.77 -19.93
N ALA A 3 -29.17 -10.55 -19.43
CA ALA A 3 -28.76 -9.32 -20.11
C ALA A 3 -27.26 -8.99 -19.98
N ASP A 4 -26.62 -9.37 -18.86
CA ASP A 4 -25.19 -9.10 -18.64
C ASP A 4 -24.30 -10.04 -19.46
N GLU A 5 -24.72 -11.31 -19.61
CA GLU A 5 -23.98 -12.29 -20.42
C GLU A 5 -23.88 -11.87 -21.88
N LYS A 6 -24.98 -11.38 -22.47
CA LYS A 6 -24.97 -10.87 -23.86
C LYS A 6 -24.02 -9.69 -24.05
N ASN A 7 -23.94 -8.80 -23.06
CA ASN A 7 -23.05 -7.63 -23.10
C ASN A 7 -21.57 -8.05 -23.00
N VAL A 8 -21.25 -9.02 -22.14
CA VAL A 8 -19.89 -9.56 -22.00
C VAL A 8 -19.44 -10.26 -23.28
N PHE A 9 -20.28 -11.11 -23.87
CA PHE A 9 -19.96 -11.77 -25.15
C PHE A 9 -19.80 -10.78 -26.31
N ALA A 10 -20.65 -9.76 -26.39
CA ALA A 10 -20.53 -8.69 -27.39
C ALA A 10 -19.20 -7.94 -27.25
N LEU A 11 -18.78 -7.68 -26.01
CA LEU A 11 -17.55 -6.96 -25.70
C LEU A 11 -16.30 -7.81 -25.99
N ILE A 12 -16.31 -9.11 -25.66
CA ILE A 12 -15.24 -10.06 -26.03
C ILE A 12 -15.07 -10.10 -27.56
N SER A 13 -16.17 -10.17 -28.31
CA SER A 13 -16.16 -10.14 -29.77
C SER A 13 -15.62 -8.82 -30.33
N ALA A 14 -16.01 -7.68 -29.75
CA ALA A 14 -15.53 -6.36 -30.13
C ALA A 14 -14.02 -6.19 -29.88
N ILE A 15 -13.52 -6.68 -28.75
CA ILE A 15 -12.07 -6.69 -28.44
C ILE A 15 -11.31 -7.58 -29.42
N GLY A 16 -11.83 -8.76 -29.74
CA GLY A 16 -11.24 -9.65 -30.75
C GLY A 16 -11.10 -8.97 -32.11
N ALA A 17 -12.18 -8.35 -32.60
CA ALA A 17 -12.18 -7.60 -33.86
C ALA A 17 -11.19 -6.41 -33.85
N LEU A 18 -11.08 -5.70 -32.72
CA LEU A 18 -10.11 -4.62 -32.54
C LEU A 18 -8.66 -5.13 -32.62
N ARG A 19 -8.34 -6.25 -31.94
CA ARG A 19 -7.00 -6.85 -31.94
C ARG A 19 -6.57 -7.28 -33.34
N ASP A 20 -7.50 -7.78 -34.16
CA ASP A 20 -7.22 -8.15 -35.55
C ASP A 20 -7.01 -6.92 -36.45
N ARG A 21 -7.78 -5.85 -36.25
CA ARG A 21 -7.54 -4.56 -36.95
C ARG A 21 -6.19 -3.96 -36.56
N LEU A 22 -5.83 -3.98 -35.28
CA LEU A 22 -4.52 -3.54 -34.81
C LEU A 22 -3.40 -4.37 -35.42
N ARG A 23 -3.56 -5.71 -35.53
CA ARG A 23 -2.61 -6.59 -36.22
C ARG A 23 -2.42 -6.16 -37.67
N HIS A 24 -3.51 -5.95 -38.42
CA HIS A 24 -3.45 -5.52 -39.82
C HIS A 24 -2.75 -4.16 -39.97
N ASN A 25 -3.03 -3.20 -39.08
CA ASN A 25 -2.38 -1.90 -39.07
C ASN A 25 -0.86 -2.00 -38.77
N ILE A 26 -0.47 -2.84 -37.81
CA ILE A 26 0.95 -3.09 -37.49
C ILE A 26 1.68 -3.65 -38.71
N ASP A 27 1.07 -4.62 -39.41
CA ASP A 27 1.67 -5.23 -40.60
C ASP A 27 1.77 -4.23 -41.76
N GLY A 28 0.75 -3.39 -41.96
CA GLY A 28 0.78 -2.29 -42.94
C GLY A 28 1.87 -1.26 -42.64
N LEU A 29 2.05 -0.86 -41.38
CA LEU A 29 3.13 0.04 -40.96
C LEU A 29 4.52 -0.59 -41.13
N ARG A 30 4.66 -1.90 -40.84
CA ARG A 30 5.91 -2.65 -41.09
C ARG A 30 6.27 -2.69 -42.57
N GLN A 31 5.29 -2.89 -43.46
CA GLN A 31 5.54 -2.82 -44.91
C GLN A 31 5.98 -1.43 -45.36
N ILE A 32 5.37 -0.36 -44.83
CA ILE A 32 5.77 1.02 -45.12
C ILE A 32 7.20 1.31 -44.61
N HIS A 33 7.53 0.82 -43.41
CA HIS A 33 8.86 0.94 -42.84
C HIS A 33 9.91 0.20 -43.68
N ASN A 34 9.69 -1.08 -43.99
CA ASN A 34 10.63 -1.91 -44.73
C ASN A 34 10.87 -1.42 -46.17
N ARG A 35 9.92 -0.70 -46.77
CA ARG A 35 10.06 -0.11 -48.11
C ARG A 35 10.97 1.13 -48.16
N ARG A 36 11.32 1.75 -47.03
CA ARG A 36 12.20 2.94 -47.01
C ARG A 36 13.42 2.72 -46.12
N LYS A 37 14.62 2.91 -46.69
CA LYS A 37 15.91 2.80 -45.99
C LYS A 37 16.26 3.99 -45.10
N ASP A 38 15.42 5.02 -45.03
CA ASP A 38 15.69 6.22 -44.23
C ASP A 38 15.35 5.95 -42.76
N GLY A 39 16.35 6.08 -41.87
CA GLY A 39 16.32 5.76 -40.44
C GLY A 39 15.42 6.64 -39.56
N ASN A 40 14.21 6.97 -40.01
CA ASN A 40 13.25 7.75 -39.23
C ASN A 40 12.50 6.82 -38.25
N GLY A 41 12.67 7.02 -36.94
CA GLY A 41 12.14 6.15 -35.88
C GLY A 41 10.63 6.28 -35.58
N SER A 42 9.93 7.21 -36.22
CA SER A 42 8.50 7.50 -35.98
C SER A 42 7.55 6.31 -36.28
N PRO A 43 7.71 5.53 -37.37
CA PRO A 43 6.91 4.33 -37.61
C PRO A 43 7.22 3.22 -36.60
N ILE A 44 8.49 3.07 -36.19
CA ILE A 44 8.94 2.04 -35.24
C ILE A 44 8.29 2.27 -33.87
N ASN A 45 8.31 3.52 -33.40
CA ASN A 45 7.71 3.86 -32.11
C ASN A 45 6.18 3.68 -32.13
N LEU A 46 5.51 4.03 -33.23
CA LEU A 46 4.08 3.79 -33.38
C LEU A 46 3.75 2.29 -33.43
N ILE A 47 4.55 1.49 -34.14
CA ILE A 47 4.43 0.03 -34.17
C ILE A 47 4.58 -0.56 -32.76
N ALA A 48 5.56 -0.10 -31.99
CA ALA A 48 5.78 -0.55 -30.61
C ALA A 48 4.56 -0.26 -29.73
N GLN A 49 4.00 0.96 -29.79
CA GLN A 49 2.83 1.34 -28.99
C GLN A 49 1.56 0.57 -29.40
N LEU A 50 1.32 0.38 -30.70
CA LEU A 50 0.18 -0.43 -31.17
C LEU A 50 0.34 -1.93 -30.81
N THR A 51 1.58 -2.43 -30.75
CA THR A 51 1.88 -3.80 -30.32
C THR A 51 1.60 -3.97 -28.83
N ALA A 52 2.02 -3.01 -28.00
CA ALA A 52 1.72 -2.98 -26.57
C ALA A 52 0.20 -2.93 -26.33
N LEU A 53 -0.50 -2.00 -26.98
CA LEU A 53 -1.96 -1.87 -26.89
C LEU A 53 -2.69 -3.16 -27.24
N LYS A 54 -2.30 -3.82 -28.35
CA LYS A 54 -2.87 -5.11 -28.75
C LYS A 54 -2.63 -6.23 -27.72
N SER A 55 -1.47 -6.21 -27.06
CA SER A 55 -1.13 -7.16 -26.00
C SER A 55 -2.01 -6.95 -24.76
N SER A 56 -2.18 -5.69 -24.33
CA SER A 56 -3.01 -5.33 -23.17
C SER A 56 -4.47 -5.71 -23.38
N TYR A 57 -5.01 -5.53 -24.59
CA TYR A 57 -6.34 -6.04 -24.94
C TYR A 57 -6.43 -7.57 -24.98
N GLY A 58 -5.31 -8.27 -25.24
CA GLY A 58 -5.25 -9.73 -25.11
C GLY A 58 -5.42 -10.17 -23.66
N SER A 59 -4.70 -9.53 -22.73
CA SER A 59 -4.84 -9.82 -21.30
C SER A 59 -6.24 -9.55 -20.77
N ILE A 60 -6.92 -8.51 -21.27
CA ILE A 60 -8.33 -8.25 -20.93
C ILE A 60 -9.25 -9.34 -21.47
N GLN A 61 -9.02 -9.79 -22.71
CA GLN A 61 -9.81 -10.85 -23.31
C GLN A 61 -9.68 -12.16 -22.51
N ASP A 62 -8.44 -12.56 -22.18
CA ASP A 62 -8.17 -13.75 -21.34
C ASP A 62 -8.80 -13.62 -19.95
N TRP A 63 -8.85 -12.41 -19.39
CA TRP A 63 -9.51 -12.13 -18.12
C TRP A 63 -11.04 -12.23 -18.21
N LEU A 64 -11.65 -11.70 -19.27
CA LEU A 64 -13.09 -11.80 -19.50
C LEU A 64 -13.52 -13.26 -19.74
N ASP A 65 -12.68 -14.05 -20.41
CA ASP A 65 -12.92 -15.47 -20.65
C ASP A 65 -12.80 -16.32 -19.36
N SER A 66 -12.01 -15.86 -18.37
CA SER A 66 -11.80 -16.56 -17.09
C SER A 66 -12.69 -16.09 -15.94
N SER A 67 -13.24 -14.87 -16.03
CA SER A 67 -14.06 -14.25 -14.97
C SER A 67 -15.55 -14.51 -15.21
N GLY A 68 -16.08 -15.60 -14.66
CA GLY A 68 -17.52 -15.91 -14.70
C GLY A 68 -18.42 -14.90 -13.96
N HIS A 69 -19.71 -14.89 -14.35
CA HIS A 69 -20.96 -14.22 -13.90
C HIS A 69 -21.04 -13.05 -12.87
N ASP A 70 -19.95 -12.49 -12.34
CA ASP A 70 -20.03 -11.41 -11.34
C ASP A 70 -19.12 -10.22 -11.70
N LEU A 71 -19.38 -9.63 -12.86
CA LEU A 71 -18.65 -8.48 -13.40
C LEU A 71 -19.34 -7.18 -13.03
N HIS A 72 -18.60 -6.25 -12.41
CA HIS A 72 -19.15 -4.96 -12.02
C HIS A 72 -19.60 -4.14 -13.25
N PRO A 73 -20.85 -3.66 -13.32
CA PRO A 73 -21.42 -3.04 -14.54
C PRO A 73 -20.64 -1.81 -15.02
N GLN A 74 -20.15 -0.99 -14.09
CA GLN A 74 -19.33 0.18 -14.41
C GLN A 74 -18.02 -0.16 -15.16
N LEU A 75 -17.42 -1.32 -14.87
CA LEU A 75 -16.20 -1.76 -15.52
C LEU A 75 -16.48 -2.15 -16.98
N LEU A 76 -17.60 -2.83 -17.23
CA LEU A 76 -18.04 -3.18 -18.58
C LEU A 76 -18.31 -1.93 -19.43
N THR A 77 -18.98 -0.92 -18.86
CA THR A 77 -19.18 0.36 -19.54
C THR A 77 -17.86 1.07 -19.84
N ASP A 78 -16.92 1.08 -18.88
CA ASP A 78 -15.63 1.72 -19.07
C ASP A 78 -14.77 0.99 -20.12
N LEU A 79 -14.89 -0.32 -20.22
CA LEU A 79 -14.18 -1.12 -21.20
C LEU A 79 -14.79 -1.00 -22.61
N ASP A 80 -16.11 -0.90 -22.72
CA ASP A 80 -16.79 -0.65 -24.00
C ASP A 80 -16.37 0.70 -24.61
N VAL A 81 -16.35 1.76 -23.79
CA VAL A 81 -15.88 3.09 -24.21
C VAL A 81 -14.43 3.08 -24.68
N LEU A 82 -13.54 2.36 -23.98
CA LEU A 82 -12.15 2.22 -24.41
C LEU A 82 -12.03 1.46 -25.73
N THR A 83 -12.78 0.37 -25.88
CA THR A 83 -12.80 -0.43 -27.10
C THR A 83 -13.22 0.42 -28.29
N HIS A 84 -14.24 1.27 -28.13
CA HIS A 84 -14.67 2.21 -29.16
C HIS A 84 -13.61 3.27 -29.49
N SER A 85 -12.94 3.84 -28.48
CA SER A 85 -11.89 4.85 -28.69
C SER A 85 -10.65 4.29 -29.39
N SER A 86 -10.28 3.05 -29.08
CA SER A 86 -9.15 2.35 -29.69
C SER A 86 -9.48 1.89 -31.11
N ASP A 87 -10.74 1.58 -31.39
CA ASP A 87 -11.22 1.32 -32.74
C ASP A 87 -11.14 2.59 -33.62
N GLU A 88 -11.46 3.75 -33.05
CA GLU A 88 -11.31 5.03 -33.77
C GLU A 88 -9.84 5.35 -34.06
N LEU A 89 -8.93 5.12 -33.11
CA LEU A 89 -7.49 5.20 -33.35
C LEU A 89 -7.08 4.25 -34.49
N SER A 90 -7.56 3.01 -34.46
CA SER A 90 -7.27 1.99 -35.47
C SER A 90 -7.74 2.41 -36.87
N ARG A 91 -8.91 3.07 -36.99
CA ARG A 91 -9.39 3.64 -38.26
C ARG A 91 -8.48 4.76 -38.77
N HIS A 92 -8.00 5.64 -37.89
CA HIS A 92 -7.09 6.73 -38.26
C HIS A 92 -5.73 6.19 -38.74
N VAL A 93 -5.20 5.18 -38.07
CA VAL A 93 -3.96 4.50 -38.48
C VAL A 93 -4.15 3.82 -39.85
N ASN A 94 -5.29 3.14 -40.07
CA ASN A 94 -5.59 2.51 -41.36
C ASN A 94 -5.74 3.55 -42.50
N SER A 95 -6.41 4.68 -42.24
CA SER A 95 -6.51 5.79 -43.21
C SER A 95 -5.14 6.32 -43.60
N LEU A 96 -4.24 6.46 -42.63
CA LEU A 96 -2.85 6.84 -42.87
C LEU A 96 -2.11 5.80 -43.73
N ILE A 97 -2.24 4.49 -43.42
CA ILE A 97 -1.64 3.41 -44.22
C ILE A 97 -2.16 3.42 -45.67
N LYS A 98 -3.47 3.60 -45.88
CA LYS A 98 -4.08 3.69 -47.22
C LYS A 98 -3.54 4.87 -48.02
N THR A 99 -3.33 6.01 -47.37
CA THR A 99 -2.71 7.19 -48.00
C THR A 99 -1.31 6.89 -48.53
N PHE A 100 -0.55 6.03 -47.84
CA PHE A 100 0.75 5.57 -48.31
C PHE A 100 0.68 4.50 -49.40
N GLN A 101 -0.30 3.60 -49.36
CA GLN A 101 -0.48 2.55 -50.37
C GLN A 101 -0.97 3.08 -51.73
N GLN A 102 -1.78 4.14 -51.75
CA GLN A 102 -2.24 4.80 -52.99
C GLN A 102 -1.13 5.60 -53.70
N SER A 103 0.06 5.68 -53.12
CA SER A 103 1.20 6.43 -53.67
C SER A 103 1.99 5.60 -54.68
N ASP A 104 1.34 5.08 -55.73
CA ASP A 104 2.07 4.41 -56.80
C ASP A 104 2.71 5.43 -57.77
N LEU A 105 4.03 5.28 -57.90
CA LEU A 105 4.91 5.62 -59.02
C LEU A 105 4.47 6.77 -59.96
N ARG A 106 5.05 7.96 -59.74
CA ARG A 106 5.55 8.96 -60.76
C ARG A 106 5.45 10.44 -60.36
N ALA A 107 5.02 10.81 -59.15
CA ALA A 107 4.98 12.21 -58.74
C ALA A 107 6.24 12.62 -57.93
N ALA A 108 7.05 13.51 -58.53
CA ALA A 108 8.26 14.18 -58.05
C ALA A 108 8.66 14.00 -56.55
N ASP A 109 9.95 13.66 -56.35
CA ASP A 109 10.63 13.41 -55.06
C ASP A 109 10.26 14.37 -53.92
N PHE A 110 9.95 15.63 -54.23
CA PHE A 110 9.60 16.64 -53.22
C PHE A 110 8.20 16.41 -52.60
N ALA A 111 7.20 16.04 -53.39
CA ALA A 111 5.85 15.78 -52.90
C ALA A 111 5.81 14.51 -52.02
N ALA A 112 6.60 13.50 -52.37
CA ALA A 112 6.77 12.29 -51.58
C ALA A 112 7.50 12.54 -50.24
N LYS A 113 8.49 13.45 -50.22
CA LYS A 113 9.19 13.89 -48.99
C LYS A 113 8.29 14.75 -48.09
N LEU A 114 7.56 15.71 -48.66
CA LEU A 114 6.65 16.58 -47.89
C LEU A 114 5.47 15.81 -47.29
N LYS A 115 4.85 14.90 -48.07
CA LYS A 115 3.79 14.02 -47.56
C LYS A 115 4.28 13.15 -46.41
N TYR A 116 5.52 12.66 -46.48
CA TYR A 116 6.12 11.87 -45.41
C TYR A 116 6.45 12.70 -44.17
N ALA A 117 6.94 13.93 -44.32
CA ALA A 117 7.20 14.82 -43.19
C ALA A 117 5.89 15.18 -42.43
N LEU A 118 4.83 15.48 -43.17
CA LEU A 118 3.50 15.72 -42.61
C LEU A 118 2.94 14.45 -41.93
N ALA A 119 3.12 13.29 -42.57
CA ALA A 119 2.70 12.01 -42.02
C ALA A 119 3.54 11.55 -40.81
N SER A 120 4.81 11.92 -40.72
CA SER A 120 5.64 11.62 -39.54
C SER A 120 5.16 12.42 -38.33
N ARG A 121 4.71 13.66 -38.54
CA ARG A 121 4.08 14.47 -37.48
C ARG A 121 2.73 13.89 -37.04
N THR A 122 1.92 13.38 -37.96
CA THR A 122 0.67 12.69 -37.59
C THR A 122 0.93 11.35 -36.92
N MET A 123 1.93 10.57 -37.36
CA MET A 123 2.38 9.34 -36.68
C MET A 123 2.84 9.61 -35.25
N GLY A 124 3.58 10.70 -34.98
CA GLY A 124 3.97 11.08 -33.61
C GLY A 124 2.78 11.44 -32.71
N ARG A 125 1.74 12.09 -33.27
CA ARG A 125 0.49 12.36 -32.54
C ARG A 125 -0.29 11.08 -32.27
N LEU A 126 -0.39 10.19 -33.26
CA LEU A 126 -1.03 8.87 -33.11
C LEU A 126 -0.27 7.98 -32.12
N GLN A 127 1.06 8.10 -32.05
CA GLN A 127 1.88 7.39 -31.07
C GLN A 127 1.53 7.83 -29.64
N THR A 128 1.39 9.14 -29.43
CA THR A 128 1.03 9.68 -28.10
C THR A 128 -0.35 9.20 -27.67
N VAL A 129 -1.32 9.17 -28.60
CA VAL A 129 -2.67 8.64 -28.34
C VAL A 129 -2.63 7.13 -28.07
N ALA A 130 -1.87 6.36 -28.85
CA ALA A 130 -1.71 4.92 -28.65
C ALA A 130 -1.09 4.58 -27.28
N GLN A 131 -0.11 5.37 -26.85
CA GLN A 131 0.53 5.22 -25.53
C GLN A 131 -0.46 5.50 -24.40
N ARG A 132 -1.21 6.60 -24.46
CA ARG A 132 -2.21 6.96 -23.44
C ARG A 132 -3.37 5.95 -23.37
N GLN A 133 -3.83 5.46 -24.52
CA GLN A 133 -4.81 4.38 -24.57
C GLN A 133 -4.28 3.10 -23.92
N ASN A 134 -3.01 2.76 -24.16
CA ASN A 134 -2.37 1.61 -23.52
C ASN A 134 -2.30 1.77 -21.99
N ASP A 135 -1.95 2.96 -21.50
CA ASP A 135 -1.94 3.27 -20.08
C ASP A 135 -3.33 3.18 -19.45
N ALA A 136 -4.37 3.67 -20.14
CA ALA A 136 -5.77 3.59 -19.68
C ALA A 136 -6.29 2.14 -19.62
N VAL A 137 -5.92 1.30 -20.58
CA VAL A 137 -6.23 -0.14 -20.61
C VAL A 137 -5.52 -0.87 -19.46
N ASN A 138 -4.24 -0.57 -19.21
CA ASN A 138 -3.48 -1.15 -18.10
C ASN A 138 -4.04 -0.74 -16.72
N LEU A 139 -4.51 0.50 -16.57
CA LEU A 139 -5.19 0.94 -15.35
C LEU A 139 -6.52 0.22 -15.13
N LEU A 140 -7.27 -0.10 -16.19
CA LEU A 140 -8.48 -0.93 -16.06
C LEU A 140 -8.13 -2.38 -15.68
N VAL A 141 -7.10 -2.97 -16.28
CA VAL A 141 -6.60 -4.31 -15.88
C VAL A 141 -6.20 -4.31 -14.41
N ALA A 142 -5.47 -3.28 -13.95
CA ALA A 142 -5.12 -3.13 -12.54
C ALA A 142 -6.37 -2.98 -11.64
N ALA A 143 -7.40 -2.27 -12.12
CA ALA A 143 -8.68 -2.16 -11.42
C ALA A 143 -9.46 -3.47 -11.37
N CYS A 144 -9.33 -4.35 -12.37
CA CYS A 144 -9.91 -5.70 -12.39
C CYS A 144 -9.28 -6.63 -11.34
N HIS A 145 -7.98 -6.49 -11.09
CA HIS A 145 -7.26 -7.28 -10.10
C HIS A 145 -7.29 -6.68 -8.69
N CYS A 146 -7.93 -5.52 -8.51
CA CYS A 146 -7.99 -4.81 -7.23
C CYS A 146 -9.23 -5.23 -6.42
N THR A 147 -9.00 -5.79 -5.23
CA THR A 147 -10.06 -6.20 -4.29
C THR A 147 -10.56 -5.05 -3.40
N ALA A 148 -9.81 -3.95 -3.32
CA ALA A 148 -10.16 -2.78 -2.51
C ALA A 148 -11.04 -1.78 -3.29
N GLN A 149 -12.26 -1.52 -2.81
CA GLN A 149 -13.24 -0.68 -3.50
C GLN A 149 -12.79 0.78 -3.67
N ALA A 150 -12.06 1.35 -2.72
CA ALA A 150 -11.55 2.73 -2.79
C ALA A 150 -10.43 2.87 -3.85
N GLN A 151 -9.46 1.96 -3.86
CA GLN A 151 -8.39 1.93 -4.87
C GLN A 151 -8.95 1.67 -6.27
N ARG A 152 -9.92 0.76 -6.39
CA ARG A 152 -10.65 0.52 -7.64
C ARG A 152 -11.33 1.79 -8.15
N LYS A 153 -11.98 2.58 -7.29
CA LYS A 153 -12.58 3.87 -7.69
C LYS A 153 -11.54 4.88 -8.17
N ILE A 154 -10.38 4.97 -7.52
CA ILE A 154 -9.28 5.86 -7.93
C ILE A 154 -8.71 5.45 -9.29
N LEU A 155 -8.48 4.16 -9.51
CA LEU A 155 -7.97 3.64 -10.78
C LEU A 155 -8.96 3.85 -11.94
N LEU A 156 -10.26 3.63 -11.69
CA LEU A 156 -11.32 3.93 -12.65
C LEU A 156 -11.41 5.44 -12.97
N HIS A 157 -11.21 6.29 -11.96
CA HIS A 157 -11.19 7.74 -12.16
C HIS A 157 -9.98 8.21 -12.98
N LYS A 158 -8.78 7.70 -12.69
CA LYS A 158 -7.57 7.98 -13.48
C LYS A 158 -7.71 7.52 -14.94
N SER A 159 -8.27 6.33 -15.17
CA SER A 159 -8.59 5.85 -16.52
C SER A 159 -9.55 6.80 -17.25
N ARG A 160 -10.59 7.32 -16.57
CA ARG A 160 -11.53 8.31 -17.14
C ARG A 160 -10.88 9.62 -17.53
N GLN A 161 -9.98 10.13 -16.70
CA GLN A 161 -9.29 11.39 -16.95
C GLN A 161 -8.43 11.31 -18.22
N ILE A 162 -7.65 10.24 -18.37
CA ILE A 162 -6.84 10.00 -19.58
C ILE A 162 -7.74 9.96 -20.83
N ARG A 163 -8.92 9.32 -20.73
CA ARG A 163 -9.88 9.24 -21.85
C ARG A 163 -10.48 10.58 -22.25
N GLN A 164 -10.78 11.46 -21.31
CA GLN A 164 -11.35 12.78 -21.63
C GLN A 164 -10.37 13.62 -22.45
N GLU A 165 -9.09 13.57 -22.10
CA GLU A 165 -8.02 14.21 -22.87
C GLU A 165 -7.85 13.58 -24.26
N ASP A 166 -7.96 12.25 -24.37
CA ASP A 166 -7.82 11.54 -25.65
C ASP A 166 -8.96 11.82 -26.62
N VAL A 167 -10.21 11.94 -26.15
CA VAL A 167 -11.36 12.32 -26.99
C VAL A 167 -11.18 13.73 -27.56
N ALA A 168 -10.67 14.67 -26.78
CA ALA A 168 -10.35 16.01 -27.26
C ALA A 168 -9.24 15.99 -28.32
N ASN A 169 -8.19 15.20 -28.09
CA ASN A 169 -7.07 15.06 -29.02
C ASN A 169 -7.45 14.35 -30.34
N LEU A 170 -8.30 13.30 -30.27
CA LEU A 170 -8.83 12.61 -31.45
C LEU A 170 -9.79 13.50 -32.27
N LYS A 171 -10.60 14.35 -31.61
CA LYS A 171 -11.42 15.37 -32.29
C LYS A 171 -10.56 16.41 -33.01
N LEU A 172 -9.46 16.87 -32.40
CA LEU A 172 -8.51 17.76 -33.05
C LEU A 172 -7.79 17.09 -34.24
N LEU A 173 -7.53 15.78 -34.15
CA LEU A 173 -6.96 15.00 -35.24
C LEU A 173 -7.93 14.84 -36.42
N SER A 174 -9.22 14.58 -36.18
CA SER A 174 -10.24 14.45 -37.24
C SER A 174 -10.55 15.78 -37.94
N GLN A 175 -10.44 16.91 -37.23
CA GLN A 175 -10.50 18.24 -37.84
C GLN A 175 -9.27 18.53 -38.72
N SER A 176 -8.08 18.11 -38.27
CA SER A 176 -6.84 18.28 -39.05
C SER A 176 -6.75 17.36 -40.28
N SER A 177 -7.33 16.16 -40.23
CA SER A 177 -7.34 15.22 -41.36
C SER A 177 -8.27 15.69 -42.48
N ARG A 178 -9.43 16.29 -42.15
CA ARG A 178 -10.34 16.94 -43.12
C ARG A 178 -9.67 18.08 -43.89
N TRP A 179 -8.78 18.84 -43.24
CA TRP A 179 -8.00 19.90 -43.89
C TRP A 179 -6.87 19.35 -44.78
N SER A 180 -6.28 18.21 -44.40
CA SER A 180 -5.23 17.56 -45.20
C SER A 180 -5.75 16.95 -46.51
N SER A 181 -6.96 16.39 -46.52
CA SER A 181 -7.58 15.83 -47.74
C SER A 181 -7.90 16.92 -48.77
N GLY A 182 -8.37 18.09 -48.32
CA GLY A 182 -8.64 19.26 -49.18
C GLY A 182 -7.38 19.91 -49.73
N CYS A 183 -6.33 20.05 -48.91
CA CYS A 183 -5.04 20.58 -49.36
C CYS A 183 -4.32 19.61 -50.32
N ILE A 184 -4.42 18.29 -50.15
CA ILE A 184 -3.72 17.33 -51.02
C ILE A 184 -4.37 17.24 -52.41
N ALA A 185 -5.70 17.36 -52.52
CA ALA A 185 -6.40 17.43 -53.81
C ALA A 185 -6.10 18.77 -54.55
N GLY A 186 -6.08 19.89 -53.82
CA GLY A 186 -5.70 21.20 -54.36
C GLY A 186 -4.21 21.27 -54.75
N LEU A 187 -3.33 20.59 -54.01
CA LEU A 187 -1.89 20.59 -54.28
C LEU A 187 -1.46 19.65 -55.43
N THR A 188 -2.26 18.64 -55.77
CA THR A 188 -2.06 17.86 -57.00
C THR A 188 -2.47 18.65 -58.26
N GLN A 189 -3.46 19.55 -58.19
CA GLN A 189 -3.75 20.49 -59.28
C GLN A 189 -2.73 21.64 -59.33
N LEU A 190 -2.19 22.07 -58.19
CA LEU A 190 -1.15 23.10 -58.12
C LEU A 190 0.22 22.62 -58.63
N SER A 191 0.47 21.31 -58.77
CA SER A 191 1.73 20.83 -59.38
C SER A 191 1.89 21.30 -60.83
N CYS A 192 0.80 21.41 -61.59
CA CYS A 192 0.81 21.99 -62.93
C CYS A 192 0.83 23.53 -62.89
N PHE A 193 0.14 24.13 -61.91
CA PHE A 193 0.09 25.58 -61.72
C PHE A 193 1.42 26.17 -61.25
N VAL A 194 2.23 25.44 -60.47
CA VAL A 194 3.55 25.87 -59.97
C VAL A 194 4.61 25.86 -61.08
N GLN A 195 4.48 25.00 -62.09
CA GLN A 195 5.30 25.05 -63.30
C GLN A 195 4.92 26.24 -64.20
N TRP A 196 3.62 26.57 -64.27
CA TRP A 196 3.11 27.74 -64.98
C TRP A 196 3.44 29.07 -64.28
N LEU A 197 3.36 29.13 -62.94
CA LEU A 197 3.72 30.28 -62.12
C LEU A 197 5.21 30.66 -62.19
N LYS A 198 6.11 29.68 -62.34
CA LYS A 198 7.56 29.95 -62.53
C LYS A 198 7.87 30.67 -63.85
N LEU A 199 6.99 30.57 -64.84
CA LEU A 199 7.10 31.27 -66.13
C LEU A 199 6.45 32.66 -66.13
N LEU A 200 5.48 32.90 -65.24
CA LEU A 200 4.70 34.14 -65.20
C LEU A 200 5.11 35.14 -64.11
N PHE A 201 5.82 34.72 -63.05
CA PHE A 201 6.24 35.61 -61.97
C PHE A 201 7.66 36.19 -62.12
N ASN A 202 8.10 36.38 -63.36
CA ASN A 202 8.96 37.53 -63.66
C ASN A 202 8.00 38.69 -63.97
N LYS A 203 7.92 39.67 -63.03
CA LYS A 203 7.23 40.99 -63.12
C LYS A 203 6.05 41.19 -62.14
N LYS A 204 6.43 41.78 -60.99
CA LYS A 204 5.84 42.95 -60.29
C LYS A 204 4.40 42.92 -59.73
N SER A 205 4.32 43.57 -58.55
CA SER A 205 3.15 44.23 -57.91
C SER A 205 2.18 43.30 -57.17
N SER A 206 1.45 43.69 -56.11
CA SER A 206 1.47 44.71 -55.05
C SER A 206 0.14 44.51 -54.29
N GLN A 207 0.09 44.91 -53.02
CA GLN A 207 -1.09 45.25 -52.20
C GLN A 207 -1.97 44.18 -51.49
N ASN A 208 -2.18 44.50 -50.20
CA ASN A 208 -3.14 44.04 -49.17
C ASN A 208 -4.63 44.27 -49.57
N PRO A 209 -5.61 44.14 -48.64
CA PRO A 209 -6.01 43.05 -47.73
C PRO A 209 -7.51 42.69 -47.93
N LEU A 210 -8.10 41.74 -47.20
CA LEU A 210 -9.52 41.77 -46.79
C LEU A 210 -9.87 40.71 -45.73
N ASP A 211 -10.49 41.21 -44.67
CA ASP A 211 -11.49 40.65 -43.74
C ASP A 211 -11.26 39.32 -43.00
N ARG A 212 -10.99 39.47 -41.68
CA ARG A 212 -11.35 38.50 -40.63
C ARG A 212 -12.42 39.11 -39.75
N ASN A 213 -13.61 38.52 -39.75
CA ASN A 213 -14.57 38.61 -38.65
C ASN A 213 -15.01 37.18 -38.29
N ILE A 214 -14.38 36.61 -37.27
CA ILE A 214 -14.89 35.46 -36.51
C ILE A 214 -14.54 35.74 -35.03
N SER A 215 -15.57 35.76 -34.18
CA SER A 215 -15.51 36.24 -32.79
C SER A 215 -14.59 35.38 -31.89
N PRO A 216 -13.66 35.97 -31.11
CA PRO A 216 -12.62 35.27 -30.33
C PRO A 216 -12.99 35.02 -28.85
N SER A 217 -14.26 35.02 -28.48
CA SER A 217 -14.68 35.00 -27.06
C SER A 217 -14.54 33.61 -26.41
N ASP A 218 -15.28 32.61 -26.88
CA ASP A 218 -15.54 31.42 -26.05
C ASP A 218 -14.35 30.46 -25.93
N ALA A 219 -13.54 30.31 -26.98
CA ALA A 219 -12.34 29.46 -26.95
C ALA A 219 -11.22 30.06 -26.06
N ASN A 220 -11.17 31.38 -25.93
CA ASN A 220 -10.23 32.04 -25.01
C ASN A 220 -10.71 31.91 -23.56
N TYR A 221 -12.03 31.98 -23.31
CA TYR A 221 -12.58 31.72 -21.98
C TYR A 221 -12.32 30.28 -21.51
N GLU A 222 -12.54 29.27 -22.36
CA GLU A 222 -12.24 27.86 -22.02
C GLU A 222 -10.75 27.62 -21.75
N HIS A 223 -9.86 28.28 -22.52
CA HIS A 223 -8.42 28.18 -22.32
C HIS A 223 -7.96 28.84 -21.00
N ILE A 224 -8.54 30.00 -20.66
CA ILE A 224 -8.28 30.68 -19.38
C ILE A 224 -8.82 29.86 -18.20
N GLU A 225 -10.01 29.24 -18.33
CA GLU A 225 -10.53 28.32 -17.32
C GLU A 225 -9.64 27.10 -17.12
N ALA A 226 -9.10 26.52 -18.18
CA ALA A 226 -8.17 25.39 -18.10
C ALA A 226 -6.86 25.77 -17.38
N ILE A 227 -6.30 26.95 -17.67
CA ILE A 227 -5.13 27.49 -16.96
C ILE A 227 -5.44 27.66 -15.46
N ASN A 228 -6.57 28.29 -15.13
CA ASN A 228 -6.97 28.49 -13.74
C ASN A 228 -7.17 27.16 -12.98
N ARG A 229 -7.71 26.14 -13.64
CA ARG A 229 -7.84 24.78 -13.07
C ARG A 229 -6.47 24.13 -12.88
N SER A 230 -5.55 24.24 -13.84
CA SER A 230 -4.18 23.73 -13.71
C SER A 230 -3.45 24.39 -12.54
N GLU A 231 -3.49 25.72 -12.45
CA GLU A 231 -2.88 26.47 -11.34
C GLU A 231 -3.53 26.15 -9.98
N ALA A 232 -4.83 25.85 -9.95
CA ALA A 232 -5.48 25.40 -8.73
C ALA A 232 -5.00 24.00 -8.31
N ILE A 233 -4.80 23.09 -9.26
CA ILE A 233 -4.25 21.75 -9.02
C ILE A 233 -2.79 21.84 -8.56
N ASP A 234 -1.95 22.63 -9.24
CA ASP A 234 -0.54 22.81 -8.86
C ASP A 234 -0.42 23.38 -7.45
N ARG A 235 -1.26 24.36 -7.10
CA ARG A 235 -1.34 24.88 -5.72
C ARG A 235 -1.81 23.82 -4.73
N ALA A 236 -2.76 22.96 -5.10
CA ALA A 236 -3.21 21.87 -4.24
C ALA A 236 -2.10 20.82 -4.03
N LEU A 237 -1.40 20.42 -5.10
CA LEU A 237 -0.27 19.49 -5.06
C LEU A 237 0.89 20.05 -4.22
N GLN A 238 1.19 21.35 -4.33
CA GLN A 238 2.23 21.96 -3.53
C GLN A 238 1.87 22.00 -2.03
N ARG A 239 0.60 22.22 -1.70
CA ARG A 239 0.09 22.09 -0.32
C ARG A 239 0.14 20.65 0.17
N GLU A 240 -0.25 19.69 -0.65
CA GLU A 240 -0.20 18.27 -0.28
C GLU A 240 1.25 17.79 -0.10
N ALA A 241 2.17 18.22 -0.96
CA ALA A 241 3.60 17.92 -0.84
C ALA A 241 4.23 18.53 0.42
N THR A 242 3.79 19.72 0.85
CA THR A 242 4.25 20.31 2.11
C THR A 242 3.66 19.57 3.30
N ASN A 243 2.37 19.23 3.29
CA ASN A 243 1.74 18.42 4.33
C ASN A 243 2.43 17.04 4.48
N LEU A 244 2.72 16.36 3.38
CA LEU A 244 3.44 15.08 3.38
C LEU A 244 4.87 15.18 3.93
N ARG A 245 5.52 16.34 3.84
CA ARG A 245 6.84 16.58 4.45
C ARG A 245 6.76 16.78 5.96
N HIS A 246 5.65 17.33 6.47
CA HIS A 246 5.44 17.53 7.90
C HIS A 246 4.89 16.27 8.59
N GLU A 247 4.31 15.35 7.83
CA GLU A 247 3.77 14.08 8.31
C GLU A 247 4.87 13.15 8.88
N THR A 248 4.72 12.78 10.15
CA THR A 248 5.57 11.81 10.84
C THR A 248 5.14 10.39 10.47
N LYS A 249 5.84 9.82 9.51
CA LYS A 249 5.60 8.44 9.10
C LYS A 249 6.17 7.42 10.10
N LEU A 250 5.32 6.54 10.62
CA LEU A 250 5.67 5.47 11.55
C LEU A 250 5.28 4.11 11.00
N ILE A 251 6.15 3.13 11.16
CA ILE A 251 5.91 1.75 10.72
C ILE A 251 5.76 0.87 11.95
N LEU A 252 4.60 0.24 12.13
CA LEU A 252 4.32 -0.69 13.22
C LEU A 252 4.38 -2.14 12.70
N VAL A 253 5.29 -2.90 13.29
CA VAL A 253 5.59 -4.30 12.92
C VAL A 253 5.74 -5.16 14.18
N GLY A 254 5.63 -6.47 13.99
CA GLY A 254 5.71 -7.46 15.06
C GLY A 254 4.98 -8.72 14.62
N LYS A 255 5.29 -9.86 15.27
CA LYS A 255 4.61 -11.11 14.96
C LYS A 255 3.15 -11.10 15.39
N ILE A 256 2.44 -12.17 15.01
CA ILE A 256 1.07 -12.43 15.43
C ILE A 256 1.01 -12.46 16.96
N ASN A 257 0.00 -11.79 17.53
CA ASN A 257 -0.22 -11.69 18.98
C ASN A 257 0.86 -10.93 19.77
N SER A 258 1.80 -10.22 19.13
CA SER A 258 2.79 -9.40 19.84
C SER A 258 2.20 -8.15 20.54
N GLY A 259 0.92 -7.82 20.28
CA GLY A 259 0.24 -6.64 20.85
C GLY A 259 0.15 -5.42 19.90
N LYS A 260 0.70 -5.50 18.68
CA LYS A 260 0.63 -4.40 17.70
C LYS A 260 -0.77 -3.95 17.32
N ASP A 261 -1.71 -4.89 17.14
CA ASP A 261 -3.07 -4.57 16.73
C ASP A 261 -3.83 -3.86 17.86
N LEU A 262 -3.58 -4.28 19.11
CA LEU A 262 -4.09 -3.63 20.31
C LEU A 262 -3.55 -2.19 20.41
N LEU A 263 -2.23 -2.01 20.26
CA LEU A 263 -1.61 -0.69 20.29
C LEU A 263 -2.20 0.24 19.21
N MET A 264 -2.33 -0.24 17.98
CA MET A 264 -2.90 0.55 16.89
C MET A 264 -4.35 0.94 17.17
N HIS A 265 -5.16 0.02 17.69
CA HIS A 265 -6.56 0.32 18.03
C HIS A 265 -6.65 1.32 19.19
N GLN A 266 -5.83 1.17 20.23
CA GLN A 266 -5.80 2.14 21.33
C GLN A 266 -5.42 3.55 20.83
N LEU A 267 -4.39 3.67 19.98
CA LEU A 267 -4.03 4.95 19.35
C LEU A 267 -5.17 5.50 18.49
N LYS A 268 -5.85 4.64 17.72
CA LYS A 268 -7.01 5.00 16.92
C LYS A 268 -8.15 5.57 17.78
N THR A 269 -8.53 4.87 18.85
CA THR A 269 -9.62 5.27 19.74
C THR A 269 -9.30 6.55 20.50
N ILE A 270 -8.04 6.77 20.89
CA ILE A 270 -7.65 7.95 21.67
C ILE A 270 -7.48 9.18 20.78
N TYR A 271 -6.89 9.03 19.59
CA TYR A 271 -6.42 10.19 18.80
C TYR A 271 -7.04 10.36 17.41
N ALA A 272 -7.66 9.34 16.82
CA ALA A 272 -8.11 9.39 15.42
C ALA A 272 -9.64 9.38 15.28
N GLU A 273 -10.27 8.34 15.82
CA GLU A 273 -11.71 8.10 15.72
C GLU A 273 -12.25 7.94 17.14
N GLY A 274 -13.34 8.66 17.44
CA GLY A 274 -14.08 8.41 18.69
C GLY A 274 -14.67 7.01 18.73
N HIS A 275 -15.41 6.71 19.80
CA HIS A 275 -16.03 5.40 20.02
C HIS A 275 -17.00 5.03 18.88
N GLN A 276 -16.93 3.78 18.41
CA GLN A 276 -17.83 3.28 17.38
C GLN A 276 -19.28 3.28 17.87
N PRO A 277 -20.25 3.62 17.00
CA PRO A 277 -21.67 3.59 17.35
C PRO A 277 -22.10 2.17 17.74
N ALA A 278 -23.04 2.07 18.70
CA ALA A 278 -23.48 0.80 19.28
C ALA A 278 -23.90 -0.25 18.23
N ASN A 279 -24.57 0.19 17.16
CA ASN A 279 -25.05 -0.67 16.08
C ASN A 279 -23.93 -1.38 15.31
N GLU A 280 -22.74 -0.78 15.21
CA GLU A 280 -21.58 -1.43 14.59
C GLU A 280 -20.92 -2.40 15.55
N ARG A 281 -20.83 -2.03 16.84
CA ARG A 281 -20.23 -2.86 17.89
C ARG A 281 -20.97 -4.19 18.09
N ILE A 282 -22.30 -4.21 17.94
CA ILE A 282 -23.11 -5.43 18.04
C ILE A 282 -22.64 -6.54 17.08
N LYS A 283 -22.09 -6.19 15.91
CA LYS A 283 -21.58 -7.16 14.93
C LYS A 283 -20.45 -8.04 15.47
N HIS A 284 -19.75 -7.57 16.50
CA HIS A 284 -18.63 -8.28 17.13
C HIS A 284 -19.05 -9.21 18.27
N ARG A 285 -20.32 -9.20 18.68
CA ARG A 285 -20.83 -9.96 19.83
C ARG A 285 -20.52 -11.45 19.73
N CYS A 286 -20.82 -12.09 18.60
CA CYS A 286 -20.58 -13.52 18.41
C CYS A 286 -19.08 -13.88 18.53
N GLN A 287 -18.20 -13.02 18.02
CA GLN A 287 -16.75 -13.25 18.09
C GLN A 287 -16.24 -13.16 19.52
N ILE A 288 -16.78 -12.25 20.34
CA ILE A 288 -16.41 -12.11 21.75
C ILE A 288 -16.87 -13.34 22.54
N ILE A 289 -18.11 -13.78 22.30
CA ILE A 289 -18.64 -15.00 22.89
C ILE A 289 -17.75 -16.20 22.55
N GLN A 290 -17.30 -16.34 21.30
CA GLN A 290 -16.36 -17.40 20.90
C GLN A 290 -15.03 -17.36 21.67
N VAL A 291 -14.50 -16.16 21.95
CA VAL A 291 -13.28 -16.03 22.78
C VAL A 291 -13.53 -16.50 24.20
N VAL A 292 -14.71 -16.22 24.77
CA VAL A 292 -15.09 -16.71 26.10
C VAL A 292 -15.28 -18.23 26.09
N TYR A 293 -15.85 -18.83 25.05
CA TYR A 293 -15.90 -20.29 24.91
C TYR A 293 -14.50 -20.92 24.82
N SER A 294 -13.58 -20.28 24.09
CA SER A 294 -12.18 -20.72 24.07
C SER A 294 -11.53 -20.61 25.45
N LEU A 295 -11.85 -19.57 26.22
CA LEU A 295 -11.41 -19.44 27.61
C LEU A 295 -11.96 -20.58 28.48
N MET A 296 -13.26 -20.88 28.39
CA MET A 296 -13.87 -22.02 29.10
C MET A 296 -13.14 -23.33 28.78
N GLN A 297 -12.84 -23.57 27.50
CA GLN A 297 -12.14 -24.77 27.07
C GLN A 297 -10.74 -24.86 27.69
N SER A 298 -9.93 -23.80 27.61
CA SER A 298 -8.61 -23.77 28.25
C SER A 298 -8.67 -23.94 29.77
N MET A 299 -9.68 -23.36 30.44
CA MET A 299 -9.90 -23.57 31.87
C MET A 299 -10.22 -25.03 32.18
N ALA A 300 -11.03 -25.67 31.34
CA ALA A 300 -11.43 -27.05 31.52
C ALA A 300 -10.27 -28.02 31.30
N ASP A 301 -9.48 -27.80 30.26
CA ASP A 301 -8.29 -28.58 29.96
C ASP A 301 -7.27 -28.47 31.10
N LEU A 302 -7.08 -27.27 31.66
CA LEU A 302 -6.19 -27.06 32.81
C LEU A 302 -6.62 -27.87 34.04
N LEU A 303 -7.91 -27.89 34.34
CA LEU A 303 -8.42 -28.64 35.48
C LEU A 303 -8.36 -30.16 35.26
N LYS A 304 -8.59 -30.63 34.02
CA LYS A 304 -8.49 -32.04 33.65
C LYS A 304 -7.04 -32.55 33.72
N ASP A 305 -6.10 -31.81 33.16
CA ASP A 305 -4.70 -32.22 33.03
C ASP A 305 -3.96 -32.19 34.37
N THR A 306 -4.29 -31.21 35.23
CA THR A 306 -3.64 -31.09 36.54
C THR A 306 -4.20 -32.04 37.60
N GLY A 307 -5.38 -32.63 37.36
CA GLY A 307 -6.01 -33.61 38.25
C GLY A 307 -6.29 -33.10 39.67
N VAL A 308 -6.38 -31.78 39.86
CA VAL A 308 -6.53 -31.18 41.18
C VAL A 308 -7.92 -31.46 41.74
N SER A 309 -7.96 -31.94 42.99
CA SER A 309 -9.22 -32.14 43.71
C SER A 309 -9.77 -30.78 44.14
N LEU A 310 -10.73 -30.28 43.36
CA LEU A 310 -11.47 -29.06 43.71
C LEU A 310 -12.44 -29.36 44.87
N PRO A 311 -12.70 -28.38 45.76
CA PRO A 311 -13.81 -28.41 46.71
C PRO A 311 -15.14 -28.74 46.05
N SER A 312 -16.06 -29.35 46.81
CA SER A 312 -17.37 -29.78 46.29
C SER A 312 -18.14 -28.66 45.58
N GLU A 313 -18.06 -27.43 46.07
CA GLU A 313 -18.70 -26.25 45.46
C GLU A 313 -18.07 -25.91 44.09
N LEU A 314 -16.75 -25.95 43.98
CA LEU A 314 -16.04 -25.69 42.71
C LEU A 314 -16.19 -26.83 41.71
N ASN A 315 -16.36 -28.08 42.17
CA ASN A 315 -16.69 -29.21 41.30
C ASN A 315 -18.06 -29.05 40.63
N GLN A 316 -19.05 -28.50 41.33
CA GLN A 316 -20.36 -28.21 40.72
C GLN A 316 -20.22 -27.16 39.62
N HIS A 317 -19.49 -26.07 39.89
CA HIS A 317 -19.20 -25.05 38.87
C HIS A 317 -18.41 -25.62 37.69
N PHE A 318 -17.44 -26.50 37.93
CA PHE A 318 -16.70 -27.16 36.88
C PHE A 318 -17.60 -28.06 36.01
N ALA A 319 -18.51 -28.82 36.62
CA ALA A 319 -19.51 -29.62 35.90
C ALA A 319 -20.45 -28.74 35.05
N THR A 320 -20.90 -27.60 35.59
CA THR A 320 -21.69 -26.61 34.82
C THR A 320 -20.92 -26.10 33.61
N LEU A 321 -19.63 -25.79 33.77
CA LEU A 321 -18.78 -25.32 32.67
C LEU A 321 -18.61 -26.39 31.59
N LEU A 322 -18.43 -27.66 31.95
CA LEU A 322 -18.35 -28.78 31.00
C LEU A 322 -19.66 -28.97 30.22
N ASN A 323 -20.81 -28.94 30.91
CA ASN A 323 -22.11 -29.06 30.25
C ASN A 323 -22.37 -27.91 29.26
N GLU A 324 -21.94 -26.69 29.58
CA GLU A 324 -22.06 -25.55 28.67
C GLU A 324 -21.22 -25.72 27.41
N LEU A 325 -19.99 -26.23 27.55
CA LEU A 325 -19.11 -26.54 26.42
C LEU A 325 -19.71 -27.62 25.50
N GLU A 326 -20.38 -28.62 26.07
CA GLU A 326 -21.04 -29.69 25.31
C GLU A 326 -22.33 -29.22 24.63
N ALA A 327 -23.08 -28.31 25.24
CA ALA A 327 -24.34 -27.80 24.70
C ALA A 327 -24.14 -26.98 23.41
N GLY A 328 -23.00 -26.32 23.26
CA GLY A 328 -22.67 -25.56 22.04
C GLY A 328 -23.61 -24.38 21.77
N ASN A 329 -24.08 -23.70 22.82
CA ASN A 329 -25.03 -22.60 22.71
C ASN A 329 -24.42 -21.38 21.98
N GLU A 330 -25.28 -20.58 21.34
CA GLU A 330 -24.87 -19.29 20.73
C GLU A 330 -24.67 -18.17 21.77
N SER A 331 -25.05 -18.40 23.02
CA SER A 331 -24.96 -17.46 24.14
C SER A 331 -24.49 -18.15 25.40
N ILE A 332 -23.73 -17.44 26.22
CA ILE A 332 -23.25 -17.93 27.52
C ILE A 332 -24.41 -17.93 28.52
N THR A 333 -24.70 -19.08 29.14
CA THR A 333 -25.72 -19.12 30.19
C THR A 333 -25.26 -18.37 31.45
N PRO A 334 -26.19 -17.75 32.22
CA PRO A 334 -25.84 -17.07 33.46
C PRO A 334 -25.12 -17.96 34.47
N ASP A 335 -25.42 -19.27 34.49
CA ASP A 335 -24.78 -20.21 35.39
C ASP A 335 -23.36 -20.58 34.94
N ALA A 336 -23.11 -20.67 33.63
CA ALA A 336 -21.76 -20.80 33.09
C ALA A 336 -20.90 -19.54 33.37
N ALA A 337 -21.48 -18.34 33.25
CA ALA A 337 -20.78 -17.10 33.59
C ALA A 337 -20.38 -17.07 35.08
N LYS A 338 -21.29 -17.45 35.98
CA LYS A 338 -20.98 -17.62 37.41
C LYS A 338 -19.92 -18.68 37.64
N ALA A 339 -19.97 -19.80 36.92
CA ALA A 339 -18.98 -20.87 37.05
C ALA A 339 -17.57 -20.38 36.69
N ILE A 340 -17.42 -19.63 35.58
CA ILE A 340 -16.15 -19.01 35.19
C ILE A 340 -15.66 -18.08 36.30
N ASP A 341 -16.50 -17.15 36.75
CA ASP A 341 -16.12 -16.16 37.78
C ASP A 341 -15.65 -16.83 39.08
N ARG A 342 -16.38 -17.85 39.56
CA ARG A 342 -16.04 -18.60 40.77
C ARG A 342 -14.77 -19.42 40.62
N LEU A 343 -14.59 -20.09 39.49
CA LEU A 343 -13.38 -20.87 39.22
C LEU A 343 -12.18 -19.94 39.10
N TRP A 344 -12.27 -18.88 38.30
CA TRP A 344 -11.19 -17.92 38.07
C TRP A 344 -10.75 -17.20 39.35
N SER A 345 -11.70 -16.80 40.18
CA SER A 345 -11.43 -16.15 41.47
C SER A 345 -10.91 -17.12 42.55
N SER A 346 -10.93 -18.42 42.30
CA SER A 346 -10.45 -19.40 43.28
C SER A 346 -8.92 -19.37 43.40
N SER A 347 -8.43 -19.40 44.64
CA SER A 347 -6.99 -19.43 44.92
C SER A 347 -6.30 -20.68 44.36
N GLN A 348 -7.04 -21.79 44.21
CA GLN A 348 -6.54 -23.02 43.61
C GLN A 348 -6.34 -22.85 42.11
N PHE A 349 -7.35 -22.37 41.39
CA PHE A 349 -7.24 -22.14 39.95
C PHE A 349 -6.21 -21.06 39.62
N SER A 350 -6.18 -19.95 40.36
CA SER A 350 -5.19 -18.88 40.15
C SER A 350 -3.75 -19.40 40.24
N LYS A 351 -3.45 -20.25 41.23
CA LYS A 351 -2.12 -20.88 41.34
C LYS A 351 -1.82 -21.82 40.17
N LEU A 352 -2.81 -22.57 39.70
CA LEU A 352 -2.63 -23.45 38.54
C LEU A 352 -2.42 -22.65 37.27
N TYR A 353 -3.18 -21.59 37.06
CA TYR A 353 -3.04 -20.67 35.94
C TYR A 353 -1.67 -19.98 35.94
N ASP A 354 -1.20 -19.52 37.11
CA ASP A 354 0.10 -18.87 37.24
C ASP A 354 1.29 -19.82 37.09
N HIS A 355 1.10 -21.13 37.30
CA HIS A 355 2.17 -22.14 37.19
C HIS A 355 2.11 -22.97 35.90
N ASN A 356 0.97 -23.04 35.22
CA ASN A 356 0.83 -23.79 33.98
C ASN A 356 1.10 -22.88 32.77
N PHE A 357 2.13 -23.24 32.02
CA PHE A 357 2.50 -22.55 30.78
C PHE A 357 2.37 -23.43 29.54
N GLU A 358 1.91 -24.67 29.70
CA GLU A 358 1.73 -25.65 28.63
C GLU A 358 0.39 -25.46 27.93
N ILE A 359 -0.65 -25.04 28.67
CA ILE A 359 -1.98 -24.81 28.13
C ILE A 359 -2.07 -23.40 27.54
N ASP A 360 -2.48 -23.35 26.27
CA ASP A 360 -2.71 -22.11 25.57
C ASP A 360 -4.05 -21.51 25.97
N PHE A 361 -4.00 -20.48 26.81
CA PHE A 361 -5.12 -19.61 27.08
C PHE A 361 -5.26 -18.53 25.99
N PRO A 362 -6.48 -18.02 25.74
CA PRO A 362 -6.67 -16.81 24.96
C PRO A 362 -5.82 -15.66 25.50
N GLN A 363 -5.27 -14.83 24.62
CA GLN A 363 -4.28 -13.79 24.95
C GLN A 363 -4.72 -12.84 26.08
N TYR A 364 -6.01 -12.50 26.13
CA TYR A 364 -6.60 -11.60 27.12
C TYR A 364 -7.55 -12.34 28.07
N ALA A 365 -7.25 -13.61 28.37
CA ALA A 365 -8.04 -14.45 29.26
C ALA A 365 -8.43 -13.78 30.60
N PRO A 366 -7.51 -13.09 31.32
CA PRO A 366 -7.87 -12.42 32.57
C PRO A 366 -8.97 -11.36 32.40
N TYR A 367 -8.91 -10.57 31.34
CA TYR A 367 -9.93 -9.56 31.03
C TYR A 367 -11.30 -10.21 30.78
N PHE A 368 -11.35 -11.22 29.90
CA PHE A 368 -12.61 -11.89 29.56
C PHE A 368 -13.20 -12.65 30.74
N ALA A 369 -12.37 -13.22 31.63
CA ALA A 369 -12.83 -13.87 32.85
C ALA A 369 -13.47 -12.87 33.83
N GLN A 370 -12.86 -11.68 34.00
CA GLN A 370 -13.39 -10.63 34.89
C GLN A 370 -14.68 -9.99 34.36
N GLU A 371 -14.77 -9.82 33.03
CA GLU A 371 -15.90 -9.18 32.37
C GLU A 371 -17.00 -10.16 31.96
N VAL A 372 -16.87 -11.45 32.29
CA VAL A 372 -17.76 -12.52 31.82
C VAL A 372 -19.22 -12.29 32.18
N ALA A 373 -19.49 -11.75 33.38
CA ALA A 373 -20.85 -11.48 33.84
C ALA A 373 -21.56 -10.44 32.96
N ARG A 374 -20.82 -9.41 32.49
CA ARG A 374 -21.34 -8.39 31.56
C ARG A 374 -21.50 -8.96 30.16
N ILE A 375 -20.56 -9.80 29.72
CA ILE A 375 -20.57 -10.40 28.36
C ILE A 375 -21.72 -11.42 28.21
N ALA A 376 -22.08 -12.11 29.29
CA ALA A 376 -23.17 -13.09 29.31
C ALA A 376 -24.58 -12.48 29.38
N ASP A 377 -24.70 -11.16 29.51
CA ASP A 377 -26.01 -10.50 29.55
C ASP A 377 -26.74 -10.60 28.20
N GLN A 378 -28.07 -10.70 28.24
CA GLN A 378 -28.90 -10.83 27.03
C GLN A 378 -28.85 -9.57 26.17
N ASP A 379 -28.80 -8.40 26.83
CA ASP A 379 -28.72 -7.07 26.21
C ASP A 379 -27.27 -6.59 26.02
N TYR A 380 -26.29 -7.50 26.11
CA TYR A 380 -24.89 -7.17 25.98
C TYR A 380 -24.55 -6.52 24.63
N VAL A 381 -24.02 -5.30 24.71
CA VAL A 381 -23.41 -4.58 23.59
C VAL A 381 -21.89 -4.52 23.81
N PRO A 382 -21.07 -5.07 22.89
CA PRO A 382 -19.63 -5.03 22.97
C PRO A 382 -19.07 -3.63 23.21
N THR A 383 -18.23 -3.47 24.22
CA THR A 383 -17.48 -2.24 24.46
C THR A 383 -16.28 -2.16 23.51
N GLU A 384 -15.70 -0.97 23.33
CA GLU A 384 -14.42 -0.84 22.61
C GLU A 384 -13.36 -1.76 23.21
N ALA A 385 -13.29 -1.82 24.55
CA ALA A 385 -12.36 -2.68 25.28
C ALA A 385 -12.52 -4.18 24.95
N ASP A 386 -13.73 -4.63 24.62
CA ASP A 386 -13.94 -6.00 24.15
C ASP A 386 -13.44 -6.18 22.71
N ILE A 387 -13.74 -5.21 21.84
CA ILE A 387 -13.43 -5.26 20.42
C ILE A 387 -11.91 -5.16 20.17
N ILE A 388 -11.19 -4.32 20.92
CA ILE A 388 -9.73 -4.16 20.78
C ILE A 388 -8.99 -5.47 21.08
N ARG A 389 -9.59 -6.33 21.90
CA ARG A 389 -9.06 -7.62 22.35
C ARG A 389 -9.50 -8.77 21.47
N LEU A 390 -10.37 -8.52 20.49
CA LEU A 390 -10.63 -9.49 19.46
C LEU A 390 -9.39 -9.59 18.57
N ASN A 391 -8.85 -10.79 18.49
CA ASN A 391 -7.76 -11.11 17.57
C ASN A 391 -8.29 -11.21 16.13
N GLN A 392 -8.87 -10.12 15.63
CA GLN A 392 -9.35 -10.04 14.26
C GLN A 392 -8.14 -9.95 13.34
N SER A 393 -7.76 -11.12 12.85
CA SER A 393 -6.76 -11.30 11.80
C SER A 393 -7.28 -10.69 10.50
N MET A 394 -7.14 -9.37 10.37
CA MET A 394 -7.28 -8.69 9.08
C MET A 394 -5.92 -8.72 8.39
N ARG A 395 -5.86 -9.44 7.26
CA ARG A 395 -4.70 -9.48 6.37
C ARG A 395 -4.48 -8.10 5.74
N GLY A 396 -3.23 -7.75 5.43
CA GLY A 396 -2.88 -6.53 4.71
C GLY A 396 -2.20 -5.45 5.55
N ILE A 397 -2.05 -4.26 4.96
CA ILE A 397 -1.49 -3.06 5.58
C ILE A 397 -2.68 -2.20 6.03
N LYS A 398 -2.68 -1.76 7.28
CA LYS A 398 -3.64 -0.78 7.78
C LYS A 398 -2.94 0.55 7.99
N GLU A 399 -3.61 1.61 7.58
CA GLU A 399 -3.14 2.99 7.73
C GLU A 399 -4.00 3.69 8.76
N LEU A 400 -3.35 4.49 9.61
CA LEU A 400 -3.99 5.34 10.59
C LEU A 400 -3.32 6.71 10.55
N ARG A 401 -4.13 7.75 10.32
CA ARG A 401 -3.69 9.15 10.38
C ARG A 401 -4.37 9.85 11.54
N PHE A 402 -3.60 10.57 12.34
CA PHE A 402 -4.12 11.35 13.45
C PHE A 402 -3.15 12.44 13.88
N ASN A 403 -3.67 13.46 14.55
CA ASN A 403 -2.86 14.52 15.11
C ASN A 403 -2.60 14.21 16.58
N TRP A 404 -1.33 14.09 16.94
CA TRP A 404 -0.88 13.89 18.31
C TRP A 404 -0.28 15.21 18.83
N ASP A 405 -1.19 16.12 19.17
CA ASP A 405 -0.90 17.53 19.48
C ASP A 405 -0.23 18.24 18.30
N GLU A 406 1.07 18.53 18.37
CA GLU A 406 1.85 19.19 17.31
C GLU A 406 2.41 18.21 16.26
N LEU A 407 2.26 16.91 16.48
CA LEU A 407 2.77 15.87 15.58
C LEU A 407 1.65 15.34 14.69
N ASP A 408 1.77 15.55 13.38
CA ASP A 408 0.92 14.85 12.41
C ASP A 408 1.46 13.43 12.23
N ILE A 409 0.75 12.41 12.70
CA ILE A 409 1.20 11.02 12.67
C ILE A 409 0.53 10.25 11.54
N HIS A 410 1.34 9.49 10.80
CA HIS A 410 0.87 8.50 9.83
C HIS A 410 1.46 7.14 10.12
N LEU A 411 0.64 6.29 10.73
CA LEU A 411 1.02 4.98 11.21
C LEU A 411 0.60 3.90 10.21
N PHE A 412 1.56 3.09 9.77
CA PHE A 412 1.35 1.91 8.94
C PHE A 412 1.51 0.66 9.78
N ASN A 413 0.42 -0.06 10.04
CA ASN A 413 0.47 -1.37 10.70
C ASN A 413 0.58 -2.48 9.65
N ILE A 414 1.72 -3.16 9.66
CA ILE A 414 2.06 -4.22 8.71
C ILE A 414 1.98 -5.55 9.45
N LYS A 415 1.18 -6.50 8.93
CA LYS A 415 1.17 -7.88 9.42
C LYS A 415 2.26 -8.70 8.74
N GLU A 416 2.92 -9.58 9.49
CA GLU A 416 3.84 -10.58 8.93
C GLU A 416 3.05 -11.61 8.10
N GLY A 417 3.67 -12.18 7.04
CA GLY A 417 3.02 -13.15 6.15
C GLY A 417 2.74 -12.69 4.72
N PHE A 418 3.32 -11.56 4.28
CA PHE A 418 3.36 -11.26 2.85
C PHE A 418 4.32 -12.21 2.14
N PRO A 419 3.93 -12.82 1.01
CA PRO A 419 4.90 -13.49 0.14
C PRO A 419 6.04 -12.54 -0.21
N ASP A 420 7.28 -13.04 -0.32
CA ASP A 420 8.45 -12.20 -0.62
C ASP A 420 8.24 -11.33 -1.88
N GLN A 421 7.56 -11.87 -2.89
CA GLN A 421 7.18 -11.17 -4.13
C GLN A 421 6.20 -10.00 -3.94
N PHE A 422 5.44 -10.00 -2.84
CA PHE A 422 4.67 -8.83 -2.43
C PHE A 422 5.60 -7.82 -1.78
N ARG A 423 6.43 -8.25 -0.82
CA ARG A 423 7.38 -7.38 -0.09
C ARG A 423 8.13 -6.44 -1.03
N ASP A 424 8.75 -6.97 -2.08
CA ASP A 424 9.59 -6.18 -3.01
C ASP A 424 8.82 -5.11 -3.79
N ARG A 425 7.50 -5.29 -4.00
CA ARG A 425 6.68 -4.35 -4.78
C ARG A 425 6.19 -3.13 -3.99
N TRP A 426 6.05 -3.22 -2.68
CA TRP A 426 5.49 -2.13 -1.86
C TRP A 426 6.47 -1.57 -0.84
N PHE A 427 7.60 -2.22 -0.57
CA PHE A 427 8.54 -1.78 0.47
C PHE A 427 9.10 -0.37 0.25
N HIS A 428 9.24 0.06 -1.01
CA HIS A 428 9.62 1.44 -1.35
C HIS A 428 8.65 2.49 -0.78
N GLN A 429 7.38 2.11 -0.57
CA GLN A 429 6.39 2.98 0.07
C GLN A 429 6.63 3.14 1.57
N LEU A 430 7.53 2.39 2.20
CA LEU A 430 7.90 2.52 3.61
C LEU A 430 9.17 3.35 3.84
N GLU A 431 9.89 3.69 2.77
CA GLU A 431 11.13 4.48 2.86
C GLU A 431 10.88 5.85 3.50
N GLY A 432 11.91 6.37 4.17
CA GLY A 432 11.86 7.68 4.84
C GLY A 432 11.06 7.72 6.14
N ALA A 433 10.54 6.59 6.63
CA ALA A 433 9.84 6.53 7.91
C ALA A 433 10.68 7.09 9.08
N ALA A 434 10.07 7.88 9.95
CA ALA A 434 10.68 8.46 11.16
C ALA A 434 11.17 7.38 12.12
N ALA A 435 10.32 6.40 12.38
CA ALA A 435 10.67 5.27 13.21
C ALA A 435 9.99 3.98 12.76
N LEU A 436 10.71 2.88 12.99
CA LEU A 436 10.19 1.53 12.99
C LEU A 436 9.84 1.16 14.44
N MET A 437 8.54 1.02 14.72
CA MET A 437 8.01 0.53 15.99
C MET A 437 7.82 -0.99 15.92
N TYR A 438 8.59 -1.74 16.70
CA TYR A 438 8.52 -3.19 16.76
C TYR A 438 7.95 -3.66 18.10
N THR A 439 6.88 -4.44 18.10
CA THR A 439 6.29 -5.03 19.31
C THR A 439 6.74 -6.47 19.49
N ILE A 440 7.14 -6.85 20.70
CA ILE A 440 7.59 -8.20 21.06
C ILE A 440 6.80 -8.65 22.30
N ASP A 441 6.21 -9.84 22.26
CA ASP A 441 5.70 -10.49 23.48
C ASP A 441 6.85 -11.25 24.16
N VAL A 442 7.35 -10.70 25.26
CA VAL A 442 8.48 -11.31 25.98
C VAL A 442 8.09 -12.56 26.76
N SER A 443 6.80 -12.82 26.98
CA SER A 443 6.32 -13.98 27.74
C SER A 443 6.36 -15.30 26.96
N LEU A 444 6.74 -15.25 25.68
CA LEU A 444 6.85 -16.39 24.76
C LEU A 444 8.19 -17.15 24.85
N TYR A 445 9.07 -16.76 25.76
CA TYR A 445 10.46 -17.24 25.82
C TYR A 445 10.62 -18.75 26.07
N ASP A 446 9.60 -19.43 26.61
CA ASP A 446 9.61 -20.86 26.88
C ASP A 446 8.72 -21.67 25.91
N LYS A 447 8.02 -20.99 25.00
CA LYS A 447 7.22 -21.67 23.98
C LYS A 447 8.15 -22.19 22.88
N PRO A 448 7.95 -23.41 22.38
CA PRO A 448 8.73 -23.91 21.26
C PRO A 448 8.37 -23.15 19.98
N SER A 449 9.37 -22.84 19.16
CA SER A 449 9.15 -22.29 17.83
C SER A 449 8.47 -23.32 16.93
N PRO A 450 7.46 -22.93 16.12
CA PRO A 450 6.82 -23.82 15.15
C PRO A 450 7.77 -24.18 14.00
N THR A 451 8.81 -23.36 13.75
CA THR A 451 9.80 -23.63 12.71
C THR A 451 10.93 -24.51 13.21
N GLN A 452 11.30 -24.35 14.49
CA GLN A 452 12.39 -25.08 15.13
C GLN A 452 11.97 -25.48 16.55
N PRO A 453 11.47 -26.71 16.77
CA PRO A 453 10.87 -27.11 18.05
C PRO A 453 11.85 -27.14 19.22
N ASN A 454 13.17 -27.16 18.94
CA ASN A 454 14.22 -27.11 19.95
C ASN A 454 14.60 -25.69 20.39
N GLU A 455 14.02 -24.66 19.76
CA GLU A 455 14.30 -23.27 20.06
C GLU A 455 13.07 -22.56 20.62
N SER A 456 13.33 -21.49 21.37
CA SER A 456 12.31 -20.58 21.86
C SER A 456 11.61 -19.83 20.73
N LEU A 457 10.31 -19.63 20.84
CA LEU A 457 9.53 -18.75 19.97
C LEU A 457 10.01 -17.29 20.03
N LEU A 458 10.64 -16.87 21.13
CA LEU A 458 11.25 -15.54 21.25
C LEU A 458 12.49 -15.38 20.36
N MET A 459 13.24 -16.46 20.05
CA MET A 459 14.32 -16.39 19.05
C MET A 459 13.79 -16.08 17.66
N ASP A 460 12.60 -16.60 17.38
CA ASP A 460 11.88 -16.37 16.15
C ASP A 460 11.41 -14.91 16.02
N GLU A 461 11.05 -14.25 17.12
CA GLU A 461 10.84 -12.78 17.18
C GLU A 461 12.13 -12.03 16.86
N PHE A 462 13.28 -12.42 17.45
CA PHE A 462 14.56 -11.75 17.23
C PHE A 462 15.01 -11.82 15.76
N ARG A 463 14.85 -12.98 15.12
CA ARG A 463 15.13 -13.15 13.68
C ARG A 463 14.23 -12.28 12.81
N SER A 464 12.95 -12.19 13.15
CA SER A 464 12.02 -11.31 12.44
C SER A 464 12.44 -9.85 12.61
N PHE A 465 12.75 -9.42 13.82
CA PHE A 465 13.28 -8.08 14.10
C PHE A 465 14.54 -7.77 13.28
N GLU A 466 15.53 -8.66 13.26
CA GLU A 466 16.75 -8.53 12.46
C GLU A 466 16.45 -8.35 10.97
N SER A 467 15.52 -9.17 10.44
CA SER A 467 15.08 -9.08 9.04
C SER A 467 14.48 -7.71 8.70
N TRP A 468 13.74 -7.10 9.62
CA TRP A 468 13.15 -5.76 9.45
C TRP A 468 14.20 -4.65 9.51
N ILE A 469 15.07 -4.62 10.52
CA ILE A 469 16.06 -3.54 10.67
C ILE A 469 17.17 -3.59 9.62
N SER A 470 17.43 -4.78 9.05
CA SER A 470 18.42 -4.97 7.99
C SER A 470 17.95 -4.41 6.65
N GLN A 471 16.68 -4.06 6.50
CA GLN A 471 16.16 -3.54 5.23
C GLN A 471 16.75 -2.15 4.90
N PRO A 472 17.21 -1.91 3.67
CA PRO A 472 17.82 -0.62 3.28
C PRO A 472 16.92 0.61 3.53
N GLY A 473 15.60 0.45 3.35
CA GLY A 473 14.62 1.52 3.52
C GLY A 473 14.51 2.10 4.94
N PHE A 474 15.05 1.40 5.95
CA PHE A 474 15.09 1.85 7.35
C PHE A 474 16.48 2.29 7.82
N SER A 475 17.43 2.48 6.91
CA SER A 475 18.81 2.88 7.21
C SER A 475 18.95 4.23 7.93
N THR A 476 17.94 5.11 7.84
CA THR A 476 17.90 6.42 8.51
C THR A 476 16.75 6.53 9.52
N SER A 477 16.05 5.43 9.79
CA SER A 477 14.93 5.37 10.72
C SER A 477 15.42 5.12 12.15
N SER A 478 14.68 5.65 13.13
CA SER A 478 14.88 5.22 14.53
C SER A 478 14.17 3.90 14.79
N ILE A 479 14.63 3.14 15.76
CA ILE A 479 13.99 1.91 16.22
C ILE A 479 13.34 2.20 17.58
N ILE A 480 12.05 1.86 17.69
CA ILE A 480 11.31 1.87 18.95
C ILE A 480 10.85 0.43 19.20
N ILE A 481 11.21 -0.14 20.35
CA ILE A 481 10.77 -1.48 20.73
C ILE A 481 9.79 -1.42 21.87
N ILE A 482 8.70 -2.15 21.76
CA ILE A 482 7.69 -2.30 22.80
C ILE A 482 7.69 -3.76 23.23
N PHE A 483 8.24 -4.04 24.40
CA PHE A 483 8.17 -5.33 25.05
C PHE A 483 6.86 -5.43 25.83
N ASN A 484 5.93 -6.19 25.28
CA ASN A 484 4.60 -6.43 25.84
C ASN A 484 4.60 -7.65 26.79
N ASN A 485 3.56 -7.77 27.60
CA ASN A 485 3.35 -8.84 28.58
C ASN A 485 4.48 -8.95 29.62
N TYR A 486 5.00 -7.80 30.04
CA TYR A 486 6.08 -7.70 30.99
C TYR A 486 5.73 -8.30 32.37
N THR A 487 4.55 -8.02 32.90
CA THR A 487 4.11 -8.60 34.18
C THR A 487 4.02 -10.13 34.10
N ARG A 488 3.57 -10.66 32.96
CA ARG A 488 3.53 -12.11 32.74
C ARG A 488 4.93 -12.70 32.67
N PHE A 489 5.84 -12.04 31.96
CA PHE A 489 7.24 -12.45 31.88
C PHE A 489 7.92 -12.52 33.26
N THR A 490 7.76 -11.48 34.09
CA THR A 490 8.37 -11.42 35.43
C THR A 490 7.84 -12.48 36.39
N ARG A 491 6.52 -12.72 36.39
CA ARG A 491 5.90 -13.78 37.21
C ARG A 491 6.28 -15.18 36.79
N LYS A 492 6.60 -15.37 35.52
CA LYS A 492 6.92 -16.68 34.93
C LYS A 492 8.36 -17.13 35.15
N MET A 493 9.30 -16.19 35.19
CA MET A 493 10.73 -16.47 35.36
C MET A 493 11.09 -17.37 36.56
N PRO A 494 10.49 -17.23 37.76
CA PRO A 494 10.77 -18.11 38.88
C PRO A 494 10.38 -19.57 38.67
N HIS A 495 9.38 -19.84 37.83
CA HIS A 495 8.81 -21.16 37.59
C HIS A 495 9.34 -21.81 36.31
N SER A 496 9.65 -20.99 35.31
CA SER A 496 10.25 -21.38 34.04
C SER A 496 11.50 -20.54 33.81
N PRO A 497 12.68 -20.94 34.35
CA PRO A 497 13.89 -20.13 34.30
C PRO A 497 14.38 -19.87 32.87
N LEU A 498 14.71 -18.62 32.55
CA LEU A 498 15.14 -18.21 31.21
C LEU A 498 16.40 -18.96 30.73
N GLU A 499 17.31 -19.28 31.65
CA GLU A 499 18.57 -20.01 31.40
C GLU A 499 18.36 -21.42 30.82
N LYS A 500 17.18 -22.02 31.01
CA LYS A 500 16.82 -23.31 30.41
C LYS A 500 16.66 -23.22 28.89
N PHE A 501 16.23 -22.06 28.39
CA PHE A 501 15.93 -21.81 26.98
C PHE A 501 17.02 -21.00 26.28
N PHE A 502 17.81 -20.25 27.06
CA PHE A 502 18.90 -19.41 26.59
C PHE A 502 20.19 -19.77 27.34
N PRO A 503 20.98 -20.75 26.86
CA PRO A 503 22.15 -21.26 27.58
C PRO A 503 23.27 -20.24 27.80
N ASP A 504 23.31 -19.18 27.00
CA ASP A 504 24.26 -18.06 27.09
C ASP A 504 23.81 -16.95 28.06
N TYR A 505 22.59 -17.05 28.60
CA TYR A 505 22.10 -16.18 29.66
C TYR A 505 22.62 -16.63 31.02
N SER A 506 23.15 -15.69 31.79
CA SER A 506 23.55 -15.91 33.19
C SER A 506 22.76 -14.96 34.10
N PRO A 507 21.86 -15.48 34.96
CA PRO A 507 21.04 -14.62 35.81
C PRO A 507 21.86 -13.95 36.91
N SER A 508 21.51 -12.70 37.22
CA SER A 508 21.97 -12.03 38.43
C SER A 508 21.24 -12.62 39.65
N LYS A 509 22.00 -12.96 40.70
CA LYS A 509 21.43 -13.50 41.95
C LYS A 509 20.59 -12.48 42.72
N SER A 510 20.91 -11.19 42.60
CA SER A 510 20.20 -10.12 43.33
C SER A 510 19.04 -9.53 42.53
N GLU A 511 19.18 -9.47 41.20
CA GLU A 511 18.25 -8.76 40.32
C GLU A 511 17.99 -9.54 39.02
N PRO A 512 17.32 -10.71 39.09
CA PRO A 512 17.14 -11.59 37.94
C PRO A 512 16.35 -10.94 36.80
N GLU A 513 15.41 -10.05 37.14
CA GLU A 513 14.59 -9.30 36.18
C GLU A 513 15.41 -8.31 35.35
N ILE A 514 16.29 -7.54 36.02
CA ILE A 514 17.15 -6.57 35.35
C ILE A 514 18.16 -7.30 34.46
N SER A 515 18.76 -8.40 34.92
CA SER A 515 19.67 -9.18 34.10
C SER A 515 18.98 -9.77 32.87
N ALA A 516 17.75 -10.25 33.00
CA ALA A 516 16.99 -10.80 31.88
C ALA A 516 16.66 -9.72 30.83
N ARG A 517 16.22 -8.54 31.27
CA ARG A 517 15.98 -7.39 30.39
C ARG A 517 17.25 -6.97 29.65
N GLN A 518 18.37 -6.88 30.38
CA GLN A 518 19.66 -6.53 29.78
C GLN A 518 20.11 -7.57 28.77
N TYR A 519 19.89 -8.85 29.03
CA TYR A 519 20.19 -9.93 28.10
C TYR A 519 19.39 -9.81 26.80
N ILE A 520 18.06 -9.69 26.90
CA ILE A 520 17.17 -9.50 25.73
C ILE A 520 17.56 -8.25 24.93
N MET A 521 17.79 -7.14 25.63
CA MET A 521 18.23 -5.88 25.01
C MET A 521 19.59 -6.00 24.33
N ARG A 522 20.53 -6.74 24.93
CA ARG A 522 21.85 -6.98 24.35
C ARG A 522 21.74 -7.78 23.06
N HIS A 523 20.87 -8.79 23.03
CA HIS A 523 20.63 -9.60 21.83
C HIS A 523 20.14 -8.71 20.67
N LEU A 524 19.10 -7.90 20.91
CA LEU A 524 18.55 -6.97 19.92
C LEU A 524 19.52 -5.85 19.50
N LYS A 525 20.39 -5.40 20.41
CA LYS A 525 21.44 -4.42 20.07
C LYS A 525 22.56 -5.04 19.21
N THR A 526 22.83 -6.34 19.38
CA THR A 526 23.90 -7.02 18.63
C THR A 526 23.58 -7.10 17.14
N VAL A 527 22.31 -7.30 16.79
CA VAL A 527 21.84 -7.32 15.40
C VAL A 527 21.73 -5.92 14.76
N ASN A 528 21.80 -4.84 15.57
CA ASN A 528 21.79 -3.46 15.06
C ASN A 528 23.19 -3.03 14.56
N HIS A 529 23.65 -3.64 13.48
CA HIS A 529 24.97 -3.36 12.88
C HIS A 529 25.11 -1.94 12.32
N ARG A 530 24.00 -1.27 12.06
CA ARG A 530 23.96 0.10 11.50
C ARG A 530 24.03 1.20 12.55
N GLY A 531 23.99 0.86 13.84
CA GLY A 531 24.04 1.84 14.91
C GLY A 531 22.83 2.77 14.94
N LEU A 532 21.65 2.28 14.50
CA LEU A 532 20.42 3.05 14.50
C LEU A 532 20.04 3.44 15.93
N PHE A 533 19.45 4.62 16.09
CA PHE A 533 18.95 5.07 17.39
C PHE A 533 17.87 4.12 17.91
N PHE A 534 17.96 3.76 19.19
CA PHE A 534 17.22 2.64 19.76
C PHE A 534 16.53 3.09 21.04
N TYR A 535 15.20 2.96 21.08
CA TYR A 535 14.35 3.24 22.23
C TYR A 535 13.57 1.99 22.61
N SER A 536 13.31 1.78 23.90
CA SER A 536 12.62 0.58 24.38
C SER A 536 11.66 0.88 25.50
N PHE A 537 10.49 0.25 25.48
CA PHE A 537 9.45 0.35 26.50
C PHE A 537 9.06 -1.05 26.96
N TRP A 538 8.96 -1.26 28.28
CA TRP A 538 8.53 -2.52 28.89
C TRP A 538 7.17 -2.29 29.53
N VAL A 539 6.13 -2.93 29.00
CA VAL A 539 4.74 -2.58 29.30
C VAL A 539 3.82 -3.79 29.28
N ASP A 540 2.63 -3.62 29.82
CA ASP A 540 1.49 -4.51 29.62
C ASP A 540 0.39 -3.74 28.90
N LEU A 541 0.36 -3.86 27.56
CA LEU A 541 -0.57 -3.11 26.70
C LEU A 541 -2.05 -3.41 27.03
N ASP A 542 -2.32 -4.57 27.62
CA ASP A 542 -3.66 -4.99 28.04
C ASP A 542 -4.20 -4.22 29.26
N THR A 543 -3.34 -3.52 30.00
CA THR A 543 -3.78 -2.75 31.17
C THR A 543 -4.58 -1.50 30.75
N SER A 544 -5.53 -1.09 31.59
CA SER A 544 -6.47 0.00 31.29
C SER A 544 -5.85 1.39 31.28
N ASP A 545 -4.61 1.57 31.75
CA ASP A 545 -3.95 2.87 31.84
C ASP A 545 -2.55 2.88 31.20
N ASN A 546 -2.51 2.96 29.87
CA ASN A 546 -1.27 3.13 29.09
C ASN A 546 -0.88 4.61 28.89
N LYS A 547 -1.43 5.55 29.68
CA LYS A 547 -1.14 7.00 29.50
C LYS A 547 0.34 7.32 29.59
N GLN A 548 1.06 6.67 30.52
CA GLN A 548 2.49 6.86 30.68
C GLN A 548 3.28 6.41 29.43
N LEU A 549 2.94 5.24 28.88
CA LEU A 549 3.52 4.75 27.63
C LEU A 549 3.28 5.75 26.49
N TYR A 550 2.06 6.24 26.32
CA TYR A 550 1.73 7.19 25.26
C TYR A 550 2.45 8.54 25.43
N SER A 551 2.54 9.05 26.66
CA SER A 551 3.31 10.27 26.95
C SER A 551 4.79 10.09 26.64
N ALA A 552 5.38 8.94 27.00
CA ALA A 552 6.77 8.64 26.73
C ALA A 552 7.02 8.46 25.21
N LEU A 553 6.15 7.71 24.52
CA LEU A 553 6.19 7.56 23.06
C LEU A 553 6.11 8.91 22.35
N LYS A 554 5.17 9.78 22.74
CA LYS A 554 5.05 11.13 22.19
C LYS A 554 6.36 11.90 22.34
N THR A 555 6.94 11.89 23.54
CA THR A 555 8.21 12.56 23.84
C THR A 555 9.35 12.04 22.95
N THR A 556 9.47 10.71 22.82
CA THR A 556 10.45 10.07 21.95
C THR A 556 10.24 10.45 20.48
N LEU A 557 9.00 10.49 20.01
CA LEU A 557 8.68 10.88 18.63
C LEU A 557 9.03 12.34 18.37
N SER A 558 8.72 13.25 19.29
CA SER A 558 9.14 14.66 19.22
C SER A 558 10.67 14.79 19.15
N GLN A 559 11.41 14.01 19.94
CA GLN A 559 12.88 14.00 19.89
C GLN A 559 13.42 13.50 18.54
N ILE A 560 12.81 12.45 17.98
CA ILE A 560 13.19 11.91 16.67
C ILE A 560 12.96 12.96 15.57
N GLN A 561 11.80 13.63 15.59
CA GLN A 561 11.43 14.72 14.70
C GLN A 561 12.42 15.90 14.79
N GLN A 562 12.73 16.36 16.00
CA GLN A 562 13.68 17.45 16.23
C GLN A 562 15.09 17.11 15.74
N ARG A 563 15.56 15.88 15.95
CA ARG A 563 16.87 15.47 15.43
C ARG A 563 16.90 15.43 13.91
N ARG A 564 15.85 14.90 13.27
CA ARG A 564 15.77 14.85 11.81
C ARG A 564 15.79 16.23 11.17
N THR A 565 15.01 17.16 11.71
CA THR A 565 15.00 18.55 11.23
C THR A 565 16.37 19.22 11.41
N GLN A 566 17.10 18.92 12.49
CA GLN A 566 18.49 19.40 12.67
C GLN A 566 19.47 18.80 11.65
N GLU A 567 19.37 17.50 11.36
CA GLU A 567 20.21 16.82 10.36
C GLU A 567 19.94 17.34 8.94
N GLU A 568 18.68 17.59 8.60
CA GLU A 568 18.26 18.20 7.33
C GLU A 568 18.76 19.65 7.20
N ALA A 569 18.65 20.45 8.26
CA ALA A 569 19.20 21.80 8.29
C ALA A 569 20.72 21.82 8.10
N GLN A 570 21.45 20.88 8.71
CA GLN A 570 22.90 20.77 8.56
C GLN A 570 23.33 20.33 7.16
N SER A 571 22.59 19.41 6.54
CA SER A 571 22.87 18.94 5.16
C SER A 571 22.63 20.01 4.10
N SER A 572 21.61 20.87 4.26
CA SER A 572 21.32 21.97 3.34
C SER A 572 22.32 23.14 3.44
N THR A 573 23.05 23.26 4.54
CA THR A 573 24.16 24.24 4.70
C THR A 573 25.52 23.78 4.17
N ARG A 574 25.69 22.55 3.67
CA ARG A 574 26.96 22.13 3.05
C ARG A 574 27.00 22.56 1.57
N PRO A 575 27.95 23.42 1.15
CA PRO A 575 28.10 23.76 -0.25
C PRO A 575 28.52 22.52 -1.06
N THR A 576 27.82 22.28 -2.16
CA THR A 576 28.15 21.26 -3.16
C THR A 576 29.55 21.55 -3.75
N PRO A 577 30.51 20.62 -3.70
CA PRO A 577 31.80 20.82 -4.34
C PRO A 577 31.69 20.40 -5.80
N ASP A 578 31.42 21.34 -6.70
CA ASP A 578 31.72 21.18 -8.12
C ASP A 578 31.90 22.56 -8.77
N SER A 579 33.13 23.09 -8.69
CA SER A 579 33.87 23.68 -9.81
C SER A 579 35.10 24.39 -9.25
N GLU A 580 36.27 23.77 -9.34
CA GLU A 580 37.50 24.45 -9.76
C GLU A 580 38.68 23.45 -9.84
N GLY A 581 39.27 23.41 -11.04
CA GLY A 581 40.71 23.37 -11.28
C GLY A 581 41.58 22.36 -10.53
N HIS A 582 42.18 21.45 -11.31
CA HIS A 582 43.41 20.75 -10.95
C HIS A 582 44.45 21.63 -10.24
N SER A 583 44.81 21.31 -9.00
CA SER A 583 46.21 21.35 -8.57
C SER A 583 46.47 20.38 -7.42
N LYS A 584 47.59 19.67 -7.52
CA LYS A 584 48.11 18.69 -6.57
C LYS A 584 48.46 19.37 -5.25
N THR A 585 48.06 18.82 -4.09
CA THR A 585 48.96 18.30 -3.03
C THR A 585 48.24 18.04 -1.70
N SER A 586 48.76 17.04 -0.99
CA SER A 586 48.63 16.75 0.44
C SER A 586 47.47 15.88 0.93
N LEU A 587 47.73 14.57 0.85
CA LEU A 587 47.27 13.56 1.81
C LEU A 587 47.79 13.89 3.21
N SER A 588 46.95 14.47 4.07
CA SER A 588 46.98 14.28 5.53
C SER A 588 45.86 15.11 6.17
N ASN A 589 44.80 14.44 6.65
CA ASN A 589 43.92 14.85 7.75
C ASN A 589 42.64 13.97 7.85
N PHE A 590 42.70 12.71 7.41
CA PHE A 590 41.60 11.75 7.54
C PHE A 590 41.74 10.85 8.77
N VAL A 591 42.15 11.39 9.92
CA VAL A 591 42.08 10.69 11.21
C VAL A 591 41.97 11.74 12.33
N ARG A 592 40.76 12.20 12.66
CA ARG A 592 40.38 12.74 13.99
C ARG A 592 38.99 13.40 13.96
N THR A 593 37.94 12.59 13.86
CA THR A 593 36.59 12.92 14.37
C THR A 593 35.75 11.64 14.47
N CYS A 594 36.33 10.56 15.01
CA CYS A 594 35.60 9.39 15.50
C CYS A 594 36.06 9.09 16.92
N SER A 595 35.74 10.01 17.83
CA SER A 595 35.73 9.77 19.26
C SER A 595 34.95 10.88 19.92
N LEU A 596 34.08 10.50 20.85
CA LEU A 596 33.19 11.34 21.65
C LEU A 596 31.82 11.61 21.02
N LYS A 597 30.93 10.62 21.14
CA LYS A 597 29.64 10.83 21.83
C LYS A 597 29.16 9.51 22.42
N LYS A 598 29.53 9.32 23.69
CA LYS A 598 29.04 8.29 24.59
C LYS A 598 27.88 8.92 25.38
N LYS A 599 26.75 8.20 25.46
CA LYS A 599 25.60 8.40 26.38
C LYS A 599 24.66 9.59 26.12
N GLU A 600 23.40 9.27 25.86
CA GLU A 600 22.31 9.46 26.82
C GLU A 600 21.26 8.36 26.56
N VAL A 601 20.90 7.66 27.63
CA VAL A 601 19.86 6.63 27.66
C VAL A 601 18.71 7.25 28.42
N THR A 602 17.58 7.46 27.77
CA THR A 602 16.33 7.81 28.44
C THR A 602 15.55 6.52 28.65
N GLU A 603 15.92 5.76 29.69
CA GLU A 603 15.02 4.75 30.27
C GLU A 603 14.04 5.51 31.15
N ILE A 604 12.82 5.71 30.64
CA ILE A 604 11.70 6.13 31.49
C ILE A 604 11.08 4.83 31.98
N SER A 605 11.22 4.59 33.28
CA SER A 605 10.59 3.47 34.00
C SER A 605 9.10 3.72 34.18
#